data_AF-A0A9D4H2F4-F1
#
_entry.id   AF-A0A9D4H2F4-F1
#
_cell.length_a   1.000
_cell.length_b   1.000
_cell.length_c   1.000
_cell.angle_alpha   90.00
_cell.angle_beta   90.00
_cell.angle_gamma   90.00
#
_symmetry.space_group_name_H-M   'P 1'
#
loop_
_entity.id
_entity.type
_entity.pdbx_description
1 polymer ?
#
loop_
_entity_poly.entity_id
_entity_poly.type
_entity_poly.pdbx_seq_one_letter_code
_entity_poly.pdbx_strand_id
1 'polypeptide(L)'
;MHFMSTSDIEEKPQDFPSKTEEEVHFLNKIAGKIVDMVFLSSQPTVKKIVFSNGEDSDECPSEYCVCRTEKPGLTMVFCDNKACPNGIWFHLECLDMEETDVPEGKWWCTDECRNSKPSSKKRRKTVAGSLQDNKRNYAIKVLWHGLNQKIKRDAIRENDGSRIIRHWKFDLLGFYENHHPKYFLVCHQLLSAFNGAVSPRLQQTLIWNRTVNPNGGLGKNMEMDLQMEHYNKQYKGIYDAFRLKYM
;
A
#
# COMPACT_ATOMS: atom_id res chain seq x y z
N MET A 1 2.73 -2.59 -16.68
CA MET A 1 4.01 -2.13 -16.10
C MET A 1 4.88 -3.35 -15.95
N HIS A 2 5.96 -3.43 -16.72
CA HIS A 2 6.99 -4.43 -16.51
C HIS A 2 7.89 -3.95 -15.37
N PHE A 3 8.09 -4.78 -14.36
CA PHE A 3 9.01 -4.47 -13.27
C PHE A 3 10.35 -5.12 -13.61
N MET A 4 11.42 -4.31 -13.70
CA MET A 4 12.75 -4.77 -14.12
C MET A 4 12.83 -5.33 -15.54
N SER A 5 11.98 -4.84 -16.45
CA SER A 5 11.97 -5.26 -17.86
C SER A 5 11.75 -6.77 -18.06
N THR A 6 11.19 -7.47 -17.07
CA THR A 6 10.78 -8.87 -17.22
C THR A 6 9.34 -8.96 -17.70
N SER A 7 9.12 -9.87 -18.65
CA SER A 7 7.82 -10.12 -19.26
C SER A 7 7.11 -11.33 -18.67
N ASP A 8 7.88 -12.23 -18.04
CA ASP A 8 7.43 -13.48 -17.44
C ASP A 8 7.95 -13.62 -15.98
N ILE A 9 7.25 -14.40 -15.16
CA ILE A 9 7.62 -14.68 -13.77
C ILE A 9 8.86 -15.58 -13.65
N GLU A 10 9.11 -16.38 -14.69
CA GLU A 10 10.26 -17.29 -14.76
C GLU A 10 11.51 -16.60 -15.32
N GLU A 11 11.39 -15.36 -15.81
CA GLU A 11 12.48 -14.62 -16.40
C GLU A 11 13.34 -13.98 -15.32
N LYS A 12 14.63 -14.35 -15.27
CA LYS A 12 15.59 -13.72 -14.36
C LYS A 12 15.84 -12.28 -14.83
N PRO A 13 15.72 -11.28 -13.94
CA PRO A 13 16.11 -9.92 -14.27
C PRO A 13 17.57 -9.86 -14.71
N GLN A 14 17.89 -9.04 -15.71
CA GLN A 14 19.25 -8.94 -16.26
C GLN A 14 20.31 -8.60 -15.19
N ASP A 15 19.92 -7.87 -14.15
CA ASP A 15 20.78 -7.45 -13.03
C ASP A 15 20.87 -8.47 -11.88
N PHE A 16 20.37 -9.71 -12.05
CA PHE A 16 20.39 -10.71 -10.97
C PHE A 16 21.83 -11.17 -10.66
N PRO A 17 22.33 -11.00 -9.42
CA PRO A 17 23.70 -11.35 -9.08
C PRO A 17 23.90 -12.87 -9.04
N SER A 18 25.11 -13.32 -9.35
CA SER A 18 25.48 -14.74 -9.41
C SER A 18 26.12 -15.28 -8.12
N LYS A 19 26.44 -14.41 -7.15
CA LYS A 19 26.96 -14.78 -5.83
C LYS A 19 25.88 -14.71 -4.77
N THR A 20 25.85 -15.70 -3.90
CA THR A 20 24.81 -15.90 -2.87
C THR A 20 24.70 -14.76 -1.86
N GLU A 21 25.81 -14.08 -1.54
CA GLU A 21 25.80 -12.91 -0.64
C GLU A 21 25.16 -11.66 -1.29
N GLU A 22 25.37 -11.49 -2.59
CA GLU A 22 24.83 -10.37 -3.37
C GLU A 22 23.34 -10.59 -3.71
N GLU A 23 22.90 -11.87 -3.80
CA GLU A 23 21.49 -12.26 -3.98
C GLU A 23 20.59 -11.76 -2.85
N VAL A 24 21.04 -11.86 -1.60
CA VAL A 24 20.26 -11.39 -0.44
C VAL A 24 20.10 -9.87 -0.47
N HIS A 25 21.17 -9.14 -0.80
CA HIS A 25 21.12 -7.69 -0.94
C HIS A 25 20.19 -7.27 -2.10
N PHE A 26 20.27 -7.98 -3.23
CA PHE A 26 19.37 -7.78 -4.36
C PHE A 26 17.91 -8.03 -3.98
N LEU A 27 17.61 -9.13 -3.28
CA LEU A 27 16.27 -9.44 -2.78
C LEU A 27 15.73 -8.35 -1.86
N ASN A 28 16.54 -7.84 -0.92
CA ASN A 28 16.14 -6.75 -0.04
C ASN A 28 15.84 -5.46 -0.82
N LYS A 29 16.67 -5.14 -1.82
CA LYS A 29 16.46 -4.00 -2.72
C LYS A 29 15.16 -4.13 -3.51
N ILE A 30 14.87 -5.32 -4.04
CA ILE A 30 13.65 -5.59 -4.79
C ILE A 30 12.41 -5.56 -3.89
N ALA A 31 12.48 -6.19 -2.72
CA ALA A 31 11.41 -6.15 -1.74
C ALA A 31 11.06 -4.70 -1.35
N GLY A 32 12.06 -3.85 -1.12
CA GLY A 32 11.86 -2.42 -0.90
C GLY A 32 11.13 -1.73 -2.05
N LYS A 33 11.54 -1.97 -3.30
CA LYS A 33 10.88 -1.42 -4.49
C LYS A 33 9.43 -1.90 -4.65
N ILE A 34 9.13 -3.16 -4.33
CA ILE A 34 7.77 -3.71 -4.39
C ILE A 34 6.92 -3.08 -3.29
N VAL A 35 7.42 -2.98 -2.07
CA VAL A 35 6.73 -2.29 -0.97
C VAL A 35 6.43 -0.85 -1.37
N ASP A 36 7.40 -0.15 -1.97
CA ASP A 36 7.21 1.20 -2.50
C ASP A 36 6.14 1.25 -3.58
N MET A 37 6.08 0.29 -4.50
CA MET A 37 5.00 0.23 -5.50
C MET A 37 3.64 -0.07 -4.87
N VAL A 38 3.55 -1.03 -3.96
CA VAL A 38 2.28 -1.48 -3.36
C VAL A 38 1.71 -0.43 -2.40
N PHE A 39 2.58 0.28 -1.68
CA PHE A 39 2.21 1.25 -0.65
C PHE A 39 2.30 2.71 -1.14
N LEU A 40 3.40 3.13 -1.76
CA LEU A 40 3.63 4.55 -2.10
C LEU A 40 3.01 4.99 -3.43
N SER A 41 2.69 4.07 -4.35
CA SER A 41 1.86 4.43 -5.53
C SER A 41 0.43 4.79 -5.13
N SER A 42 -0.02 4.35 -3.95
CA SER A 42 -1.44 4.30 -3.64
C SER A 42 -2.02 5.51 -2.91
N GLN A 43 -1.22 6.51 -2.49
CA GLN A 43 -1.72 7.87 -2.18
C GLN A 43 -0.63 8.87 -1.72
N PRO A 44 -0.69 10.15 -2.16
CA PRO A 44 0.12 11.25 -1.61
C PRO A 44 -0.03 11.43 -0.09
N THR A 45 -1.16 10.97 0.45
CA THR A 45 -1.50 11.01 1.88
C THR A 45 -0.60 10.09 2.71
N VAL A 46 -0.24 8.91 2.18
CA VAL A 46 0.58 7.92 2.90
C VAL A 46 2.02 8.43 3.05
N LYS A 47 2.59 9.05 2.01
CA LYS A 47 3.89 9.75 2.09
C LYS A 47 3.91 10.77 3.23
N LYS A 48 2.89 11.64 3.33
CA LYS A 48 2.83 12.67 4.39
C LYS A 48 2.73 12.12 5.81
N ILE A 49 2.17 10.92 5.99
CA ILE A 49 2.00 10.29 7.30
C ILE A 49 3.25 9.50 7.71
N VAL A 50 3.88 8.80 6.78
CA VAL A 50 5.08 7.99 7.07
C VAL A 50 6.31 8.88 7.32
N PHE A 51 6.48 9.94 6.52
CA PHE A 51 7.61 10.88 6.68
C PHE A 51 7.37 11.98 7.72
N SER A 52 6.29 11.93 8.51
CA SER A 52 6.08 12.92 9.59
C SER A 52 6.88 12.61 10.85
N ASN A 53 7.43 11.40 10.98
CA ASN A 53 8.07 10.92 12.21
C ASN A 53 9.52 10.42 12.02
N GLY A 54 10.11 10.54 10.83
CA GLY A 54 11.47 10.07 10.57
C GLY A 54 12.50 11.19 10.73
N GLU A 55 13.48 10.98 11.60
CA GLU A 55 14.72 11.75 11.68
C GLU A 55 15.40 11.78 10.30
N ASP A 56 15.99 12.93 9.95
CA ASP A 56 16.75 13.16 8.72
C ASP A 56 17.93 12.17 8.65
N SER A 57 17.75 11.04 7.98
CA SER A 57 18.85 10.16 7.58
C SER A 57 19.46 10.72 6.29
N ASP A 58 20.74 11.10 6.35
CA ASP A 58 21.52 11.78 5.29
C ASP A 58 21.69 11.03 3.96
N GLU A 59 21.13 9.84 3.79
CA GLU A 59 21.05 9.19 2.48
C GLU A 59 19.75 9.61 1.80
N CYS A 60 19.82 10.62 0.94
CA CYS A 60 18.69 11.09 0.15
C CYS A 60 18.50 10.15 -1.05
N PRO A 61 17.55 9.19 -1.06
CA PRO A 61 17.25 8.43 -2.26
C PRO A 61 16.78 9.40 -3.35
N SER A 62 17.32 9.26 -4.56
CA SER A 62 17.00 10.11 -5.69
C SER A 62 15.49 10.24 -5.88
N GLU A 63 14.94 11.46 -5.82
CA GLU A 63 13.49 11.73 -5.95
C GLU A 63 12.97 11.58 -7.40
N TYR A 64 13.85 11.16 -8.31
CA TYR A 64 13.63 11.17 -9.74
C TYR A 64 13.41 9.77 -10.30
N CYS A 65 12.50 9.68 -11.27
CA CYS A 65 12.11 8.51 -12.04
C CYS A 65 11.41 7.42 -11.23
N VAL A 66 10.64 6.57 -11.92
CA VAL A 66 9.97 5.40 -11.31
C VAL A 66 10.98 4.42 -10.72
N CYS A 67 12.20 4.35 -11.27
CA CYS A 67 13.24 3.44 -10.80
C CYS A 67 13.89 3.88 -9.47
N ARG A 68 13.71 5.15 -9.06
CA ARG A 68 14.29 5.77 -7.84
C ARG A 68 15.77 5.46 -7.66
N THR A 69 16.52 5.51 -8.74
CA THR A 69 17.96 5.24 -8.73
C THR A 69 18.63 6.36 -9.51
N GLU A 70 19.63 7.00 -8.92
CA GLU A 70 20.48 7.94 -9.64
C GLU A 70 21.38 7.18 -10.61
N LYS A 71 21.17 7.42 -11.90
CA LYS A 71 22.03 6.91 -12.97
C LYS A 71 22.69 8.12 -13.65
N PRO A 72 23.84 8.59 -13.15
CA PRO A 72 24.50 9.77 -13.70
C PRO A 72 24.88 9.54 -15.16
N GLY A 73 24.52 10.49 -16.03
CA GLY A 73 24.84 10.46 -17.46
C GLY A 73 23.75 9.90 -18.38
N LEU A 74 22.63 9.39 -17.84
CA LEU A 74 21.49 8.99 -18.67
C LEU A 74 20.63 10.19 -19.08
N THR A 75 20.12 10.16 -20.30
CA THR A 75 19.16 11.15 -20.80
C THR A 75 17.81 10.99 -20.09
N MET A 76 17.24 12.13 -19.66
CA MET A 76 16.00 12.18 -18.90
C MET A 76 14.98 13.11 -19.55
N VAL A 77 13.69 12.76 -19.40
CA VAL A 77 12.54 13.58 -19.81
C VAL A 77 11.80 14.13 -18.59
N PHE A 78 11.30 15.36 -18.71
CA PHE A 78 10.57 16.06 -17.66
C PHE A 78 9.06 15.93 -17.84
N CYS A 79 8.34 15.52 -16.79
CA CYS A 79 6.88 15.56 -16.76
C CYS A 79 6.37 16.95 -16.40
N ASP A 80 5.53 17.54 -17.26
CA ASP A 80 4.99 18.90 -17.08
C ASP A 80 4.06 19.02 -15.85
N ASN A 81 3.62 17.88 -15.28
CA ASN A 81 2.96 17.86 -13.99
C ASN A 81 3.96 17.98 -12.84
N LYS A 82 4.14 19.20 -12.33
CA LYS A 82 4.99 19.50 -11.14
C LYS A 82 4.57 18.78 -9.86
N ALA A 83 3.37 18.21 -9.80
CA ALA A 83 2.86 17.43 -8.68
C ALA A 83 2.73 15.93 -9.03
N CYS A 84 3.48 15.46 -10.02
CA CYS A 84 3.50 14.06 -10.43
C CYS A 84 3.85 13.15 -9.24
N PRO A 85 3.01 12.14 -8.92
CA PRO A 85 3.28 11.23 -7.80
C PRO A 85 4.50 10.32 -8.04
N ASN A 86 4.86 10.12 -9.31
CA ASN A 86 5.90 9.19 -9.78
C ASN A 86 7.29 9.85 -9.97
N GLY A 87 7.45 11.11 -9.59
CA GLY A 87 8.66 11.89 -9.83
C GLY A 87 8.49 12.87 -11.00
N ILE A 88 9.38 13.85 -11.08
CA ILE A 88 9.29 14.94 -12.07
C ILE A 88 10.19 14.68 -13.29
N TRP A 89 11.29 13.95 -13.10
CA TRP A 89 12.24 13.56 -14.14
C TRP A 89 12.24 12.05 -14.33
N PHE A 90 12.34 11.56 -15.55
CA PHE A 90 12.31 10.13 -15.87
C PHE A 90 13.44 9.79 -16.83
N HIS A 91 14.18 8.69 -16.61
CA HIS A 91 15.15 8.21 -17.58
C HIS A 91 14.43 7.69 -18.82
N LEU A 92 14.95 8.00 -20.02
CA LEU A 92 14.36 7.51 -21.28
C LEU A 92 14.36 5.98 -21.35
N GLU A 93 15.44 5.33 -20.91
CA GLU A 93 15.52 3.86 -20.80
C GLU A 93 14.44 3.27 -19.88
N CYS A 94 14.03 3.98 -18.82
CA CYS A 94 13.00 3.49 -17.90
C CYS A 94 11.58 3.61 -18.48
N LEU A 95 11.43 4.30 -19.60
CA LEU A 95 10.19 4.50 -20.34
C LEU A 95 10.18 3.73 -21.66
N ASP A 96 11.23 2.96 -21.96
CA ASP A 96 11.47 2.34 -23.27
C ASP A 96 11.36 3.35 -24.43
N MET A 97 11.93 4.55 -24.23
CA MET A 97 11.93 5.64 -25.22
C MET A 97 13.36 5.93 -25.70
N GLU A 98 13.50 6.32 -26.97
CA GLU A 98 14.74 6.89 -27.51
C GLU A 98 14.70 8.43 -27.49
N GLU A 99 15.85 9.09 -27.70
CA GLU A 99 15.91 10.57 -27.75
C GLU A 99 15.05 11.15 -28.88
N THR A 100 14.86 10.39 -29.96
CA THR A 100 14.00 10.71 -31.11
C THR A 100 12.51 10.67 -30.79
N ASP A 101 12.10 9.92 -29.75
CA ASP A 101 10.71 9.79 -29.34
C ASP A 101 10.28 10.90 -28.37
N VAL A 102 11.22 11.71 -27.88
CA VAL A 102 10.92 12.82 -26.98
C VAL A 102 10.26 13.94 -27.78
N PRO A 103 8.97 14.25 -27.53
CA PRO A 103 8.29 15.29 -28.28
C PRO A 103 8.93 16.65 -28.00
N GLU A 104 9.06 17.47 -29.04
CA GLU A 104 9.40 18.89 -28.93
C GLU A 104 8.24 19.65 -28.27
N GLY A 105 8.14 19.59 -26.94
CA GLY A 105 7.08 20.27 -26.19
C GLY A 105 6.74 19.63 -24.85
N LYS A 106 5.47 19.72 -24.47
CA LYS A 106 4.99 19.23 -23.17
C LYS A 106 4.84 17.71 -23.19
N TRP A 107 5.50 17.07 -22.24
CA TRP A 107 5.40 15.63 -22.02
C TRP A 107 4.78 15.33 -20.65
N TRP A 108 3.99 14.27 -20.59
CA TRP A 108 3.37 13.77 -19.36
C TRP A 108 3.59 12.27 -19.26
N CYS A 109 4.01 11.79 -18.09
CA CYS A 109 4.30 10.36 -17.89
C CYS A 109 3.06 9.47 -17.93
N THR A 110 1.86 10.02 -17.68
CA THR A 110 0.58 9.32 -17.69
C THR A 110 -0.55 10.27 -18.08
N ASP A 111 -1.65 9.73 -18.59
CA ASP A 111 -2.87 10.50 -18.89
C ASP A 111 -3.45 11.19 -17.65
N GLU A 112 -3.23 10.63 -16.46
CA GLU A 112 -3.60 11.25 -15.19
C GLU A 112 -2.82 12.55 -14.94
N CYS A 113 -1.52 12.57 -15.26
CA CYS A 113 -0.70 13.77 -15.15
C CYS A 113 -1.11 14.82 -16.16
N ARG A 114 -1.47 14.41 -17.39
CA ARG A 114 -1.99 15.30 -18.43
C ARG A 114 -3.27 16.00 -18.00
N ASN A 115 -4.15 15.28 -17.31
CA ASN A 115 -5.46 15.79 -16.88
C ASN A 115 -5.44 16.47 -15.49
N SER A 116 -4.29 16.51 -14.82
CA SER A 116 -4.17 17.12 -13.49
C SER A 116 -4.21 18.65 -13.55
N LYS A 117 -5.10 19.29 -12.77
CA LYS A 117 -5.14 20.76 -12.65
C LYS A 117 -3.98 21.24 -11.77
N PRO A 118 -3.25 22.31 -12.13
CA PRO A 118 -2.16 22.83 -11.31
C PRO A 118 -2.68 23.23 -9.93
N SER A 119 -2.08 22.66 -8.88
CA SER A 119 -2.46 22.96 -7.49
C SER A 119 -2.18 24.43 -7.15
N SER A 120 -3.16 25.07 -6.52
CA SER A 120 -3.17 26.48 -6.13
C SER A 120 -1.94 26.91 -5.31
N LYS A 121 -1.50 28.17 -5.51
CA LYS A 121 -0.36 28.87 -4.87
C LYS A 121 -0.04 28.40 -3.43
N LYS A 122 1.21 27.97 -3.20
CA LYS A 122 1.75 27.61 -1.88
C LYS A 122 1.64 28.81 -0.91
N ARG A 123 0.95 28.63 0.21
CA ARG A 123 0.92 29.61 1.33
C ARG A 123 2.33 29.75 1.94
N ARG A 124 2.77 30.98 2.20
CA ARG A 124 4.01 31.28 2.94
C ARG A 124 3.95 30.68 4.35
N LYS A 125 4.98 29.91 4.75
CA LYS A 125 5.13 29.37 6.11
C LYS A 125 5.44 30.52 7.08
N THR A 126 4.67 30.66 8.16
CA THR A 126 4.93 31.59 9.27
C THR A 126 5.56 30.84 10.44
N VAL A 127 6.19 31.55 11.40
CA VAL A 127 6.76 30.97 12.63
C VAL A 127 5.68 30.27 13.49
N ALA A 128 4.46 30.79 13.50
CA ALA A 128 3.31 30.08 14.09
C ALA A 128 2.98 28.76 13.39
N GLY A 129 3.33 28.64 12.10
CA GLY A 129 3.20 27.40 11.33
C GLY A 129 4.34 26.39 11.55
N SER A 130 5.40 26.76 12.28
CA SER A 130 6.47 25.83 12.69
C SER A 130 6.25 25.25 14.08
N LEU A 131 5.31 25.78 14.89
CA LEU A 131 4.97 25.22 16.19
C LEU A 131 3.97 24.08 16.04
N GLN A 132 4.36 22.88 16.49
CA GLN A 132 3.54 21.68 16.47
C GLN A 132 2.43 21.78 17.54
N ASP A 133 1.16 21.90 17.14
CA ASP A 133 0.02 21.89 18.07
C ASP A 133 -0.33 20.45 18.48
N ASN A 134 0.21 20.02 19.62
CA ASN A 134 0.02 18.66 20.14
C ASN A 134 -1.44 18.35 20.49
N LYS A 135 -2.21 19.33 20.99
CA LYS A 135 -3.63 19.14 21.33
C LYS A 135 -4.45 18.91 20.08
N ARG A 136 -4.23 19.74 19.05
CA ARG A 136 -4.85 19.57 17.73
C ARG A 136 -4.45 18.24 17.10
N ASN A 137 -3.18 17.88 17.15
CA ASN A 137 -2.69 16.62 16.58
C ASN A 137 -3.33 15.41 17.25
N TYR A 138 -3.43 15.41 18.58
CA TYR A 138 -4.14 14.39 19.33
C TYR A 138 -5.62 14.31 18.92
N ALA A 139 -6.32 15.44 18.86
CA ALA A 139 -7.73 15.48 18.45
C ALA A 139 -7.93 14.93 17.02
N ILE A 140 -7.06 15.30 16.08
CA ILE A 140 -7.08 14.77 14.70
C ILE A 140 -6.84 13.27 14.70
N LYS A 141 -5.89 12.76 15.49
CA LYS A 141 -5.62 11.31 15.59
C LYS A 141 -6.83 10.54 16.12
N VAL A 142 -7.46 11.01 17.20
CA VAL A 142 -8.67 10.38 17.77
C VAL A 142 -9.81 10.37 16.75
N LEU A 143 -10.06 11.51 16.09
CA LEU A 143 -11.08 11.62 15.04
C LEU A 143 -10.80 10.68 13.87
N TRP A 144 -9.57 10.66 13.38
CA TRP A 144 -9.15 9.79 12.29
C TRP A 144 -9.34 8.32 12.66
N HIS A 145 -8.95 7.90 13.87
CA HIS A 145 -9.11 6.52 14.31
C HIS A 145 -10.59 6.12 14.42
N GLY A 146 -11.41 6.97 15.06
CA GLY A 146 -12.86 6.71 15.21
C GLY A 146 -13.61 6.68 13.87
N LEU A 147 -13.28 7.58 12.94
CA LEU A 147 -13.85 7.58 11.59
C LEU A 147 -13.43 6.34 10.80
N ASN A 148 -12.16 5.94 10.87
CA ASN A 148 -11.69 4.72 10.20
C ASN A 148 -12.39 3.47 10.74
N GLN A 149 -12.56 3.34 12.05
CA GLN A 149 -13.32 2.23 12.63
C GLN A 149 -14.78 2.21 12.12
N LYS A 150 -15.44 3.38 12.04
CA LYS A 150 -16.79 3.48 11.48
C LYS A 150 -16.86 3.05 10.02
N ILE A 151 -15.94 3.51 9.18
CA ILE A 151 -15.88 3.16 7.76
C ILE A 151 -15.56 1.68 7.57
N LYS A 152 -14.64 1.13 8.37
CA LYS A 152 -14.31 -0.30 8.35
C LYS A 152 -15.54 -1.15 8.70
N ARG A 153 -16.26 -0.78 9.76
CA ARG A 153 -17.50 -1.46 10.16
C ARG A 153 -18.57 -1.39 9.07
N ASP A 154 -18.73 -0.25 8.42
CA ASP A 154 -19.64 -0.08 7.29
C ASP A 154 -19.26 -0.99 6.12
N ALA A 155 -17.97 -0.98 5.72
CA ALA A 155 -17.47 -1.83 4.66
C ALA A 155 -17.68 -3.33 4.92
N ILE A 156 -17.49 -3.77 6.17
CA ILE A 156 -17.80 -5.15 6.59
C ILE A 156 -19.29 -5.43 6.45
N ARG A 157 -20.16 -4.57 7.00
CA ARG A 157 -21.61 -4.77 7.01
C ARG A 157 -22.20 -4.83 5.61
N GLU A 158 -21.65 -4.07 4.66
CA GLU A 158 -22.07 -4.05 3.26
C GLU A 158 -21.30 -5.06 2.37
N ASN A 159 -20.39 -5.86 2.94
CA ASN A 159 -19.48 -6.74 2.21
C ASN A 159 -18.73 -6.05 1.05
N ASP A 160 -18.27 -4.82 1.27
CA ASP A 160 -17.51 -4.06 0.29
C ASP A 160 -16.03 -4.49 0.32
N GLY A 161 -15.73 -5.52 -0.46
CA GLY A 161 -14.39 -6.11 -0.51
C GLY A 161 -13.29 -5.11 -0.84
N SER A 162 -13.53 -4.18 -1.76
CA SER A 162 -12.55 -3.17 -2.14
C SER A 162 -12.23 -2.21 -0.98
N ARG A 163 -13.25 -1.74 -0.25
CA ARG A 163 -13.03 -0.92 0.96
C ARG A 163 -12.37 -1.72 2.08
N ILE A 164 -12.74 -2.99 2.25
CA ILE A 164 -12.10 -3.88 3.23
C ILE A 164 -10.60 -3.99 2.93
N ILE A 165 -10.19 -4.32 1.71
CA ILE A 165 -8.77 -4.44 1.32
C ILE A 165 -8.00 -3.14 1.55
N ARG A 166 -8.63 -1.98 1.33
CA ARG A 166 -8.00 -0.69 1.65
C ARG A 166 -7.70 -0.55 3.14
N HIS A 167 -8.59 -1.02 4.02
CA HIS A 167 -8.32 -1.04 5.46
C HIS A 167 -7.16 -1.97 5.83
N TRP A 168 -7.00 -3.11 5.15
CA TRP A 168 -5.85 -3.99 5.35
C TRP A 168 -4.51 -3.30 5.05
N LYS A 169 -4.45 -2.36 4.09
CA LYS A 169 -3.24 -1.54 3.88
C LYS A 169 -2.86 -0.69 5.10
N PHE A 170 -3.84 -0.08 5.76
CA PHE A 170 -3.60 0.70 6.97
C PHE A 170 -3.29 -0.20 8.18
N ASP A 171 -3.99 -1.33 8.29
CA ASP A 171 -3.80 -2.30 9.37
C ASP A 171 -2.38 -2.91 9.35
N LEU A 172 -1.78 -3.11 8.15
CA LEU A 172 -0.40 -3.61 8.04
C LEU A 172 0.60 -2.73 8.82
N LEU A 173 0.49 -1.41 8.67
CA LEU A 173 1.36 -0.45 9.37
C LEU A 173 1.16 -0.57 10.89
N GLY A 174 -0.10 -0.67 11.33
CA GLY A 174 -0.41 -0.90 12.74
C GLY A 174 0.15 -2.21 13.27
N PHE A 175 0.12 -3.30 12.49
CA PHE A 175 0.71 -4.57 12.90
C PHE A 175 2.24 -4.52 13.00
N TYR A 176 2.88 -3.74 12.13
CA TYR A 176 4.32 -3.52 12.19
C TYR A 176 4.71 -2.71 13.43
N GLU A 177 4.09 -1.55 13.63
CA GLU A 177 4.38 -0.64 14.75
C GLU A 177 4.16 -1.28 16.12
N ASN A 178 3.14 -2.14 16.25
CA ASN A 178 2.81 -2.82 17.51
C ASN A 178 3.48 -4.20 17.65
N HIS A 179 4.46 -4.52 16.80
CA HIS A 179 5.20 -5.79 16.84
C HIS A 179 4.31 -7.05 16.84
N HIS A 180 3.32 -7.08 15.93
CA HIS A 180 2.44 -8.23 15.74
C HIS A 180 2.80 -9.03 14.47
N PRO A 181 3.86 -9.87 14.50
CA PRO A 181 4.41 -10.51 13.31
C PRO A 181 3.42 -11.44 12.62
N LYS A 182 2.59 -12.17 13.37
CA LYS A 182 1.57 -13.06 12.82
C LYS A 182 0.56 -12.29 11.96
N TYR A 183 0.03 -11.18 12.46
CA TYR A 183 -0.95 -10.38 11.73
C TYR A 183 -0.30 -9.63 10.57
N PHE A 184 0.94 -9.17 10.75
CA PHE A 184 1.73 -8.56 9.68
C PHE A 184 1.91 -9.51 8.49
N LEU A 185 2.35 -10.76 8.74
CA LEU A 185 2.56 -11.76 7.68
C LEU A 185 1.27 -12.11 6.93
N VAL A 186 0.16 -12.34 7.65
CA VAL A 186 -1.14 -12.64 7.05
C VAL A 186 -1.63 -11.46 6.20
N CYS A 187 -1.44 -10.24 6.71
CA CYS A 187 -1.82 -9.02 6.00
C CYS A 187 -0.98 -8.81 4.74
N HIS A 188 0.33 -9.00 4.83
CA HIS A 188 1.24 -8.94 3.70
C HIS A 188 0.85 -9.95 2.62
N GLN A 189 0.62 -11.21 2.98
CA GLN A 189 0.19 -12.25 2.05
C GLN A 189 -1.12 -11.90 1.34
N LEU A 190 -2.12 -11.39 2.07
CA LEU A 190 -3.40 -10.98 1.48
C LEU A 190 -3.22 -9.84 0.47
N LEU A 191 -2.43 -8.81 0.84
CA LEU A 191 -2.18 -7.67 -0.04
C LEU A 191 -1.39 -8.10 -1.27
N SER A 192 -0.38 -8.97 -1.15
CA SER A 192 0.35 -9.51 -2.29
C SER A 192 -0.56 -10.32 -3.21
N ALA A 193 -1.42 -11.18 -2.66
CA ALA A 193 -2.40 -11.95 -3.43
C ALA A 193 -3.35 -11.02 -4.21
N PHE A 194 -3.87 -9.98 -3.55
CA PHE A 194 -4.73 -8.97 -4.19
C PHE A 194 -4.04 -8.24 -5.36
N ASN A 195 -2.73 -7.97 -5.25
CA ASN A 195 -2.00 -7.20 -6.27
C ASN A 195 -1.38 -8.07 -7.38
N GLY A 196 -1.74 -9.34 -7.51
CA GLY A 196 -1.30 -10.17 -8.64
C GLY A 196 -0.59 -11.47 -8.28
N ALA A 197 -0.28 -11.73 -7.01
CA ALA A 197 0.44 -12.95 -6.63
C ALA A 197 -0.42 -14.23 -6.77
N VAL A 198 -1.72 -14.11 -7.08
CA VAL A 198 -2.61 -15.24 -7.38
C VAL A 198 -3.44 -14.97 -8.63
N SER A 199 -4.05 -16.02 -9.20
CA SER A 199 -4.87 -15.91 -10.41
C SER A 199 -6.04 -14.92 -10.24
N PRO A 200 -6.52 -14.26 -11.31
CA PRO A 200 -7.63 -13.29 -11.23
C PRO A 200 -8.89 -13.86 -10.55
N ARG A 201 -9.18 -15.14 -10.76
CA ARG A 201 -10.29 -15.83 -10.09
C ARG A 201 -10.11 -15.90 -8.57
N LEU A 202 -8.89 -16.22 -8.12
CA LEU A 202 -8.58 -16.26 -6.69
C LEU A 202 -8.59 -14.87 -6.08
N GLN A 203 -8.11 -13.85 -6.79
CA GLN A 203 -8.19 -12.45 -6.34
C GLN A 203 -9.66 -12.06 -6.06
N GLN A 204 -10.55 -12.33 -7.02
CA GLN A 204 -11.97 -12.04 -6.86
C GLN A 204 -12.57 -12.76 -5.64
N THR A 205 -12.24 -14.04 -5.47
CA THR A 205 -12.69 -14.81 -4.29
C THR A 205 -12.15 -14.19 -3.00
N LEU A 206 -10.88 -13.83 -2.94
CA LEU A 206 -10.25 -13.26 -1.74
C LEU A 206 -10.82 -11.89 -1.37
N ILE A 207 -11.25 -11.08 -2.35
CA ILE A 207 -11.85 -9.76 -2.12
C ILE A 207 -13.27 -9.89 -1.55
N TRP A 208 -14.08 -10.77 -2.14
CA TRP A 208 -15.53 -10.82 -1.86
C TRP A 208 -15.94 -11.86 -0.83
N ASN A 209 -15.07 -12.83 -0.52
CA ASN A 209 -15.33 -13.90 0.44
C ASN A 209 -14.69 -13.61 1.81
N ARG A 210 -14.89 -12.38 2.31
CA ARG A 210 -14.29 -11.87 3.56
C ARG A 210 -15.25 -11.83 4.74
N THR A 211 -16.55 -11.81 4.47
CA THR A 211 -17.59 -11.69 5.48
C THR A 211 -18.60 -12.82 5.32
N VAL A 212 -19.37 -13.07 6.37
CA VAL A 212 -20.46 -14.05 6.38
C VAL A 212 -21.75 -13.35 6.78
N ASN A 213 -22.88 -13.87 6.30
CA ASN A 213 -24.21 -13.34 6.61
C ASN A 213 -25.13 -14.46 7.13
N PRO A 214 -24.94 -14.93 8.38
CA PRO A 214 -25.60 -16.15 8.87
C PRO A 214 -27.13 -16.03 8.88
N ASN A 215 -27.63 -14.83 9.20
CA ASN A 215 -29.06 -14.55 9.35
C ASN A 215 -29.68 -13.92 8.09
N GLY A 216 -28.86 -13.64 7.07
CA GLY A 216 -29.26 -12.92 5.87
C GLY A 216 -29.62 -11.44 6.11
N GLY A 217 -29.81 -10.71 5.00
CA GLY A 217 -30.29 -9.33 4.97
C GLY A 217 -29.21 -8.27 4.72
N LEU A 218 -29.67 -7.08 4.31
CA LEU A 218 -28.82 -5.94 3.95
C LEU A 218 -28.10 -5.38 5.18
N GLY A 219 -26.81 -5.05 5.03
CA GLY A 219 -26.02 -4.47 6.11
C GLY A 219 -25.83 -5.38 7.33
N LYS A 220 -26.06 -6.69 7.20
CA LYS A 220 -26.00 -7.68 8.31
C LYS A 220 -24.81 -8.64 8.20
N ASN A 221 -23.89 -8.38 7.27
CA ASN A 221 -22.66 -9.13 7.19
C ASN A 221 -21.79 -8.92 8.45
N MET A 222 -21.04 -9.95 8.82
CA MET A 222 -20.09 -9.95 9.94
C MET A 222 -18.77 -10.57 9.51
N GLU A 223 -17.71 -10.27 10.24
CA GLU A 223 -16.39 -10.85 9.99
C GLU A 223 -16.44 -12.37 10.17
N MET A 224 -15.80 -13.09 9.25
CA MET A 224 -15.75 -14.55 9.31
C MET A 224 -15.06 -15.07 10.57
N ASP A 225 -14.02 -14.36 11.04
CA ASP A 225 -13.33 -14.69 12.29
C ASP A 225 -14.25 -14.55 13.50
N LEU A 226 -15.07 -13.50 13.53
CA LEU A 226 -16.08 -13.32 14.57
C LEU A 226 -17.09 -14.47 14.56
N GLN A 227 -17.56 -14.92 13.38
CA GLN A 227 -18.46 -16.08 13.31
C GLN A 227 -17.79 -17.36 13.81
N MET A 228 -16.51 -17.58 13.50
CA MET A 228 -15.74 -18.71 14.02
C MET A 228 -15.64 -18.66 15.55
N GLU A 229 -15.49 -17.47 16.13
CA GLU A 229 -15.51 -17.31 17.58
C GLU A 229 -16.88 -17.71 18.19
N HIS A 230 -17.99 -17.37 17.53
CA HIS A 230 -19.33 -17.77 17.97
C HIS A 230 -19.47 -19.30 17.95
N TYR A 231 -19.03 -19.96 16.88
CA TYR A 231 -19.01 -21.43 16.81
C TYR A 231 -18.14 -22.04 17.91
N ASN A 232 -16.92 -21.53 18.12
CA ASN A 232 -16.03 -22.02 19.17
C ASN A 232 -16.64 -21.90 20.57
N LYS A 233 -17.35 -20.80 20.86
CA LYS A 233 -18.06 -20.62 22.13
C LYS A 233 -19.20 -21.62 22.29
N GLN A 234 -19.98 -21.87 21.23
CA GLN A 234 -21.05 -22.86 21.25
C GLN A 234 -20.51 -24.28 21.49
N TYR A 235 -19.45 -24.68 20.79
CA TYR A 235 -18.85 -26.01 20.96
C TYR A 235 -18.31 -26.22 22.37
N LYS A 236 -17.62 -25.23 22.94
CA LYS A 236 -17.13 -25.31 24.32
C LYS A 236 -18.28 -25.45 25.33
N GLY A 237 -19.35 -24.68 25.17
CA GLY A 237 -20.51 -24.80 26.04
C GLY A 237 -21.19 -26.17 25.99
N ILE A 238 -21.32 -26.76 24.79
CA ILE A 238 -21.83 -28.12 24.62
C ILE A 238 -20.90 -29.12 25.31
N TYR A 239 -19.59 -29.02 25.08
CA TYR A 239 -18.60 -29.89 25.71
C TYR A 239 -18.66 -29.84 27.24
N ASP A 240 -18.74 -28.64 27.81
CA ASP A 240 -18.81 -28.46 29.27
C ASP A 240 -20.11 -29.04 29.85
N ALA A 241 -21.24 -28.87 29.15
CA ALA A 241 -22.52 -29.47 29.54
C ALA A 241 -22.50 -31.01 29.46
N PHE A 242 -21.87 -31.58 28.43
CA PHE A 242 -21.65 -33.03 28.34
C PHE A 242 -20.73 -33.51 29.47
N ARG A 243 -19.62 -32.80 29.73
CA ARG A 243 -18.68 -33.16 30.79
C ARG A 243 -19.35 -33.19 32.16
N LEU A 244 -20.16 -32.18 32.50
CA LEU A 244 -20.92 -32.12 33.75
C LEU A 244 -22.01 -33.19 33.90
N LYS A 245 -22.49 -33.76 32.79
CA LYS A 245 -23.56 -34.76 32.78
C LYS A 245 -23.04 -36.20 32.85
N TYR A 246 -21.79 -36.44 32.45
CA TYR A 246 -21.22 -37.78 32.27
C TYR A 246 -19.90 -38.02 33.02
N MET A 247 -19.40 -37.05 33.80
CA MET A 247 -18.35 -37.21 34.81
C MET A 247 -18.89 -36.81 36.17
#